data_AF-A0A9E4Y7I0-F1
#
_entry.id   AF-A0A9E4Y7I0-F1
#
_cell.length_a   1.000
_cell.length_b   1.000
_cell.length_c   1.000
_cell.angle_alpha   90.00
_cell.angle_beta   90.00
_cell.angle_gamma   90.00
#
_symmetry.space_group_name_H-M   'P 1'
#
loop_
_entity.id
_entity.type
_entity.pdbx_description
1 polymer ?
#
loop_
_entity_poly.entity_id
_entity_poly.type
_entity_poly.pdbx_seq_one_letter_code
_entity_poly.pdbx_strand_id
1 'polypeptide(L)'
;VPKCRFAILPTVVRVGEVTGPASDERTRDMLYILMLHNPEVSTMDGESAIAAHLAIAEEARGRNAYVYSEALAGSDVTTTVRRVNGKALRTDGPFAESKEMLGGFYVLDCQSADEAAEYATKLVDTTDLAAVEVRPVVAVPGWPYEVAADRQRRPM
;
A
#
# COMPACT_ATOMS: atom_id res chain seq x y z
N VAL A 1 41.41 14.67 15.89
CA VAL A 1 40.29 13.84 16.40
C VAL A 1 39.03 14.69 16.45
N PRO A 2 38.09 14.61 15.48
CA PRO A 2 36.80 15.24 15.66
C PRO A 2 35.89 14.28 16.42
N LYS A 3 35.40 14.71 17.58
CA LYS A 3 34.39 13.99 18.37
C LYS A 3 33.03 14.18 17.70
N CYS A 4 32.51 13.11 17.11
CA CYS A 4 31.07 12.93 16.94
C CYS A 4 30.41 12.78 18.31
N ARG A 5 29.29 13.47 18.53
CA ARG A 5 28.17 13.04 19.39
C ARG A 5 26.95 13.93 19.09
N PHE A 6 26.22 13.57 18.04
CA PHE A 6 24.83 14.00 17.90
C PHE A 6 23.99 13.17 18.87
N ALA A 7 23.28 13.85 19.77
CA ALA A 7 22.28 13.23 20.63
C ALA A 7 21.00 13.02 19.81
N ILE A 8 20.53 11.77 19.72
CA ILE A 8 19.20 11.46 19.18
C ILE A 8 18.23 11.60 20.36
N LEU A 9 17.31 12.55 20.28
CA LEU A 9 16.12 12.59 21.15
C LEU A 9 14.95 11.93 20.40
N PRO A 10 14.12 11.10 21.06
CA PRO A 10 12.96 10.50 20.45
C PRO A 10 11.86 11.56 20.35
N THR A 11 11.37 11.85 19.15
CA THR A 11 10.19 12.71 19.00
C THR A 11 9.02 11.85 18.55
N VAL A 12 8.14 11.54 19.49
CA VAL A 12 6.74 11.23 19.19
C VAL A 12 6.13 12.52 18.65
N VAL A 13 5.76 12.55 17.37
CA VAL A 13 5.05 13.67 16.75
C VAL A 13 3.56 13.46 16.92
N ARG A 14 2.88 14.43 17.55
CA ARG A 14 1.42 14.52 17.60
C ARG A 14 0.92 15.07 16.27
N VAL A 15 -0.17 14.51 15.75
CA VAL A 15 -0.84 14.93 14.51
C VAL A 15 -1.16 16.42 14.58
N GLY A 16 -0.54 17.18 13.67
CA GLY A 16 -0.72 18.61 13.49
C GLY A 16 -0.26 18.99 12.08
N GLU A 17 -1.24 19.35 11.25
CA GLU A 17 -1.17 20.06 9.97
C GLU A 17 0.14 19.93 9.17
N VAL A 18 0.19 18.93 8.28
CA VAL A 18 1.18 18.86 7.21
C VAL A 18 0.84 19.93 6.17
N THR A 19 1.50 21.07 6.22
CA THR A 19 1.53 22.00 5.06
C THR A 19 2.56 21.49 4.06
N GLY A 20 2.11 20.62 3.17
CA GLY A 20 2.86 20.22 1.98
C GLY A 20 3.06 21.41 1.03
N PRO A 21 4.06 21.36 0.12
CA PRO A 21 4.32 22.45 -0.80
C PRO A 21 3.10 22.74 -1.70
N ALA A 22 2.92 24.02 -1.98
CA ALA A 22 1.80 24.61 -2.71
C ALA A 22 1.45 23.88 -4.01
N SER A 23 0.14 23.73 -4.21
CA SER A 23 -0.55 23.11 -5.35
C SER A 23 -0.12 23.70 -6.70
N ASP A 24 0.73 22.97 -7.43
CA ASP A 24 0.86 23.11 -8.89
C ASP A 24 -0.27 22.27 -9.52
N GLU A 25 -1.03 22.86 -10.46
CA GLU A 25 -2.27 22.36 -11.09
C GLU A 25 -2.06 21.10 -11.96
N ARG A 26 -1.59 20.01 -11.33
CA ARG A 26 -1.60 18.65 -11.87
C ARG A 26 -2.02 17.66 -10.78
N THR A 27 -3.14 17.94 -10.12
CA THR A 27 -3.94 16.96 -9.36
C THR A 27 -4.61 15.99 -10.34
N ARG A 28 -3.82 15.34 -11.19
CA ARG A 28 -4.30 14.23 -11.99
C ARG A 28 -4.35 13.05 -11.03
N ASP A 29 -5.54 12.51 -10.79
CA ASP A 29 -5.81 11.07 -10.69
C ASP A 29 -4.52 10.25 -10.54
N MET A 30 -4.14 9.99 -9.29
CA MET A 30 -2.90 9.33 -8.94
C MET A 30 -3.20 7.89 -8.56
N LEU A 31 -2.47 6.96 -9.16
CA LEU A 31 -2.47 5.59 -8.71
C LEU A 31 -1.77 5.49 -7.35
N TYR A 32 -2.41 4.83 -6.39
CA TYR A 32 -1.85 4.46 -5.11
C TYR A 32 -1.85 2.95 -4.98
N ILE A 33 -0.76 2.40 -4.44
CA ILE A 33 -0.74 1.04 -3.92
C ILE A 33 -0.88 1.10 -2.40
N LEU A 34 -1.84 0.35 -1.88
CA LEU A 34 -2.00 0.10 -0.46
C LEU A 34 -1.45 -1.30 -0.20
N MET A 35 -0.40 -1.40 0.61
CA MET A 35 0.23 -2.66 0.98
C MET A 35 -0.31 -3.11 2.34
N LEU A 36 -0.94 -4.28 2.37
CA LEU A 36 -1.67 -4.77 3.54
C LEU A 36 -0.77 -5.72 4.33
N HIS A 37 -0.46 -5.34 5.56
CA HIS A 37 0.36 -6.14 6.45
C HIS A 37 -0.52 -6.87 7.46
N ASN A 38 -0.55 -8.20 7.35
CA ASN A 38 -1.27 -9.05 8.28
C ASN A 38 -0.52 -9.12 9.62
N PRO A 39 -1.24 -9.25 10.74
CA PRO A 39 -0.62 -9.55 12.02
C PRO A 39 0.02 -10.95 11.98
N GLU A 40 0.97 -11.19 12.89
CA GLU A 40 1.59 -12.52 13.08
C GLU A 40 0.55 -13.60 13.38
N VAL A 41 -0.48 -13.21 14.14
CA VAL A 41 -1.63 -14.04 14.46
C VAL A 41 -2.89 -13.22 14.23
N SER A 42 -3.69 -13.63 13.25
CA SER A 42 -4.99 -13.05 12.98
C SER A 42 -5.99 -13.49 14.05
N THR A 43 -6.82 -12.56 14.52
CA THR A 43 -7.91 -12.81 15.46
C THR A 43 -9.29 -12.77 14.78
N MET A 44 -9.34 -12.26 13.54
CA MET A 44 -10.52 -12.28 12.68
C MET A 44 -10.63 -13.63 11.97
N ASP A 45 -11.85 -14.18 11.86
CA ASP A 45 -12.06 -15.35 11.03
C ASP A 45 -11.98 -14.99 9.54
N GLY A 46 -11.59 -15.95 8.71
CA GLY A 46 -11.35 -15.71 7.28
C GLY A 46 -12.58 -15.26 6.52
N GLU A 47 -13.79 -15.71 6.88
CA GLU A 47 -15.03 -15.29 6.20
C GLU A 47 -15.35 -13.82 6.48
N SER A 48 -15.23 -13.39 7.74
CA SER A 48 -15.38 -11.99 8.15
C SER A 48 -14.36 -11.09 7.48
N ALA A 49 -13.08 -11.50 7.43
CA ALA A 49 -12.02 -10.75 6.76
C ALA A 49 -12.33 -10.59 5.26
N ILE A 50 -12.72 -11.68 4.58
CA ILE A 50 -13.11 -11.64 3.16
C ILE A 50 -14.30 -10.70 2.96
N ALA A 51 -15.33 -10.77 3.81
CA ALA A 51 -16.51 -9.93 3.70
C ALA A 51 -16.16 -8.43 3.84
N ALA A 52 -15.30 -8.06 4.79
CA ALA A 52 -14.82 -6.69 4.97
C ALA A 52 -14.06 -6.18 3.74
N HIS A 53 -13.13 -6.99 3.20
CA HIS A 53 -12.40 -6.64 1.98
C HIS A 53 -13.30 -6.47 0.75
N LEU A 54 -14.32 -7.32 0.60
CA LEU A 54 -15.29 -7.23 -0.48
C LEU A 54 -16.13 -5.95 -0.39
N ALA A 55 -16.58 -5.58 0.82
CA ALA A 55 -17.33 -4.35 1.04
C ALA A 55 -16.51 -3.10 0.68
N ILE A 56 -15.22 -3.06 1.07
CA ILE A 56 -14.32 -1.95 0.73
C ILE A 56 -14.06 -1.90 -0.78
N ALA A 57 -13.85 -3.05 -1.43
CA ALA A 57 -13.66 -3.11 -2.87
C ALA A 57 -14.90 -2.61 -3.62
N GLU A 58 -16.10 -2.96 -3.16
CA GLU A 58 -17.36 -2.49 -3.75
C GLU A 58 -17.55 -0.98 -3.57
N GLU A 59 -17.25 -0.44 -2.39
CA GLU A 59 -17.26 1.01 -2.17
C GLU A 59 -16.29 1.73 -3.12
N ALA A 60 -15.06 1.21 -3.26
CA ALA A 60 -14.06 1.76 -4.17
C ALA A 60 -14.50 1.69 -5.63
N ARG A 61 -15.21 0.64 -6.05
CA ARG A 61 -15.81 0.55 -7.39
C ARG A 61 -16.92 1.59 -7.57
N GLY A 62 -17.81 1.73 -6.60
CA GLY A 62 -18.88 2.73 -6.63
C GLY A 62 -18.37 4.17 -6.73
N ARG A 63 -17.15 4.43 -6.24
CA ARG A 63 -16.45 5.71 -6.33
C ARG A 63 -15.54 5.85 -7.56
N ASN A 64 -15.53 4.86 -8.46
CA ASN A 64 -14.61 4.77 -9.60
C ASN A 64 -13.12 4.84 -9.22
N ALA A 65 -12.77 4.45 -7.99
CA ALA A 65 -11.40 4.45 -7.47
C ALA A 65 -10.75 3.07 -7.56
N TYR A 66 -11.52 1.98 -7.65
CA TYR A 66 -10.97 0.63 -7.69
C TYR A 66 -10.30 0.32 -9.04
N VAL A 67 -9.05 -0.16 -8.99
CA VAL A 67 -8.31 -0.63 -10.16
C VAL A 67 -8.13 -2.13 -10.10
N TYR A 68 -7.47 -2.61 -9.04
CA TYR A 68 -7.11 -4.01 -8.87
C TYR A 68 -6.75 -4.31 -7.41
N SER A 69 -6.91 -5.55 -6.97
CA SER A 69 -6.51 -5.99 -5.63
C SER A 69 -6.36 -7.50 -5.59
N GLU A 70 -5.43 -8.01 -4.80
CA GLU A 70 -5.30 -9.45 -4.55
C GLU A 70 -4.87 -9.73 -3.12
N ALA A 71 -5.32 -10.87 -2.60
CA ALA A 71 -4.73 -11.51 -1.44
C ALA A 71 -3.49 -12.31 -1.87
N LEU A 72 -2.45 -12.28 -1.05
CA LEU A 72 -1.23 -13.04 -1.28
C LEU A 72 -1.28 -14.36 -0.51
N ALA A 73 -0.66 -15.39 -1.08
CA ALA A 73 -0.48 -16.65 -0.38
C ALA A 73 0.50 -16.50 0.79
N GLY A 74 0.45 -17.46 1.72
CA GLY A 74 1.30 -17.48 2.90
C GLY A 74 2.81 -17.48 2.60
N SER A 75 3.58 -17.09 3.62
CA SER A 75 5.05 -17.05 3.55
C SER A 75 5.68 -18.41 3.30
N ASP A 76 4.98 -19.50 3.63
CA ASP A 76 5.37 -20.90 3.45
C ASP A 76 5.51 -21.32 1.98
N VAL A 77 4.75 -20.71 1.08
CA VAL A 77 4.85 -20.94 -0.37
C VAL A 77 5.56 -19.80 -1.12
N THR A 78 6.08 -18.82 -0.38
CA THR A 78 6.79 -17.68 -0.96
C THR A 78 8.18 -18.08 -1.41
N THR A 79 8.60 -17.55 -2.57
CA THR A 79 9.97 -17.67 -3.07
C THR A 79 10.56 -16.27 -3.20
N THR A 80 11.74 -16.06 -2.62
CA THR A 80 12.52 -14.83 -2.80
C THR A 80 13.68 -15.05 -3.77
N VAL A 81 13.87 -14.12 -4.70
CA VAL A 81 15.07 -14.03 -5.54
C VAL A 81 15.86 -12.78 -5.14
N ARG A 82 17.12 -12.94 -4.71
CA ARG A 82 17.98 -11.86 -4.23
C ARG A 82 19.37 -11.89 -4.87
N ARG A 83 20.09 -10.77 -4.86
CA ARG A 83 21.47 -10.70 -5.36
C ARG A 83 22.47 -11.07 -4.26
N VAL A 84 23.29 -12.07 -4.50
CA VAL A 84 24.41 -12.49 -3.63
C VAL A 84 25.67 -12.60 -4.48
N ASN A 85 26.73 -11.90 -4.09
CA ASN A 85 28.01 -11.89 -4.83
C ASN A 85 27.84 -11.62 -6.34
N GLY A 86 26.97 -10.66 -6.68
CA GLY A 86 26.71 -10.26 -8.08
C GLY A 86 25.78 -11.20 -8.87
N LYS A 87 25.34 -12.33 -8.29
CA LYS A 87 24.49 -13.31 -8.96
C LYS A 87 23.10 -13.38 -8.33
N ALA A 88 22.09 -13.79 -9.10
CA ALA A 88 20.76 -14.06 -8.58
C ALA A 88 20.75 -15.40 -7.83
N LEU A 89 20.18 -15.40 -6.62
CA LEU A 89 19.99 -16.57 -5.77
C LEU A 89 18.51 -16.66 -5.39
N ARG A 90 17.91 -17.84 -5.58
CA ARG A 90 16.56 -18.17 -5.15
C ARG A 90 16.62 -18.81 -3.76
N THR A 91 15.69 -18.43 -2.88
CA THR A 91 15.51 -19.00 -1.54
C THR A 91 14.04 -19.07 -1.20
N ASP A 92 13.64 -20.05 -0.41
CA ASP A 92 12.27 -20.15 0.09
C ASP A 92 12.02 -19.09 1.18
N GLY A 93 10.76 -18.70 1.32
CA GLY A 93 10.30 -17.68 2.25
C GLY A 93 10.37 -16.24 1.72
N PRO A 94 9.84 -15.29 2.51
CA PRO A 94 9.75 -13.87 2.15
C PRO A 94 11.11 -13.16 2.15
N PHE A 95 11.13 -11.95 1.60
CA PHE A 95 12.37 -11.17 1.49
C PHE A 95 12.92 -10.74 2.85
N ALA A 96 12.02 -10.20 3.69
CA ALA A 96 12.32 -9.79 5.06
C ALA A 96 11.64 -10.75 6.03
N GLU A 97 12.38 -11.17 7.06
CA GLU A 97 11.82 -11.86 8.22
C GLU A 97 11.22 -10.80 9.15
N SER A 98 9.98 -10.41 8.89
CA SER A 98 9.19 -9.54 9.76
C SER A 98 8.24 -10.35 10.63
N LYS A 99 7.69 -9.75 11.68
CA LYS A 99 6.56 -10.35 12.42
C LYS A 99 5.23 -10.14 11.69
N GLU A 100 5.16 -9.07 10.90
CA GLU A 100 3.99 -8.68 10.11
C GLU A 100 4.27 -9.02 8.65
N MET A 101 3.40 -9.82 8.03
CA MET A 101 3.60 -10.32 6.67
C MET A 101 2.79 -9.51 5.67
N LEU A 102 3.37 -9.21 4.50
CA LEU A 102 2.60 -8.64 3.39
C LEU A 102 1.57 -9.67 2.92
N GLY A 103 0.30 -9.44 3.24
CA GLY A 103 -0.81 -10.37 3.01
C GLY A 103 -1.68 -10.02 1.81
N GLY A 104 -1.56 -8.82 1.26
CA GLY A 104 -2.38 -8.36 0.15
C GLY A 104 -2.00 -6.97 -0.33
N PHE A 105 -2.65 -6.53 -1.40
CA PHE A 105 -2.54 -5.15 -1.85
C PHE A 105 -3.82 -4.68 -2.53
N TYR A 106 -4.04 -3.37 -2.53
CA TYR A 106 -4.95 -2.69 -3.44
C TYR A 106 -4.17 -1.73 -4.33
N VAL A 107 -4.57 -1.62 -5.59
CA VAL A 107 -4.24 -0.51 -6.48
C VAL A 107 -5.51 0.30 -6.65
N LEU A 108 -5.45 1.58 -6.29
CA LEU A 108 -6.56 2.51 -6.36
C LEU A 108 -6.16 3.74 -7.20
N ASP A 109 -7.09 4.24 -8.00
CA ASP A 109 -7.01 5.51 -8.71
C ASP A 109 -7.77 6.56 -7.90
N CYS A 110 -7.03 7.30 -7.08
CA CYS A 110 -7.59 8.28 -6.16
C CYS A 110 -7.31 9.70 -6.64
N GLN A 111 -8.21 10.61 -6.28
CA GLN A 111 -8.09 12.04 -6.55
C GLN A 111 -7.00 12.70 -5.68
N SER A 112 -6.64 12.07 -4.56
CA SER A 112 -5.61 12.57 -3.64
C SER A 112 -5.02 11.46 -2.77
N ALA A 113 -3.92 11.79 -2.06
CA ALA A 113 -3.33 10.92 -1.05
C ALA A 113 -4.26 10.74 0.15
N ASP A 114 -5.07 11.75 0.48
CA ASP A 114 -6.03 11.70 1.58
C ASP A 114 -7.14 10.70 1.28
N GLU A 115 -7.67 10.66 0.04
CA GLU A 115 -8.65 9.64 -0.35
C GLU A 115 -8.07 8.22 -0.26
N ALA A 116 -6.81 8.02 -0.69
CA ALA A 116 -6.15 6.72 -0.52
C ALA A 116 -5.96 6.36 0.97
N ALA A 117 -5.67 7.34 1.82
CA ALA A 117 -5.54 7.16 3.26
C ALA A 117 -6.89 6.86 3.95
N GLU A 118 -8.01 7.39 3.45
CA GLU A 118 -9.35 7.01 3.92
C GLU A 118 -9.60 5.50 3.73
N TYR A 119 -9.27 4.95 2.56
CA TYR A 119 -9.41 3.51 2.32
C TYR A 119 -8.49 2.69 3.21
N ALA A 120 -7.24 3.12 3.40
CA ALA A 120 -6.30 2.48 4.32
C ALA A 120 -6.82 2.47 5.76
N THR A 121 -7.42 3.58 6.20
CA THR A 121 -8.03 3.71 7.54
C THR A 121 -9.19 2.74 7.69
N LYS A 122 -10.10 2.69 6.70
CA LYS A 122 -11.22 1.74 6.70
C LYS A 122 -10.76 0.29 6.73
N LEU A 123 -9.72 -0.04 5.97
CA LEU A 123 -9.12 -1.39 5.98
C LEU A 123 -8.66 -1.75 7.40
N VAL A 124 -7.91 -0.87 8.07
CA VAL A 124 -7.47 -1.11 9.46
C VAL A 124 -8.63 -1.16 10.45
N ASP A 125 -9.65 -0.30 10.30
CA ASP A 125 -10.78 -0.23 11.24
C ASP A 125 -11.77 -1.40 11.12
N THR A 126 -11.84 -2.05 9.94
CA THR A 126 -12.83 -3.10 9.65
C THR A 126 -12.24 -4.50 9.52
N THR A 127 -10.90 -4.62 9.55
CA THR A 127 -10.17 -5.88 9.53
C THR A 127 -9.23 -5.94 10.73
N ASP A 128 -8.44 -7.01 10.86
CA ASP A 128 -7.40 -7.12 11.89
C ASP A 128 -5.98 -6.89 11.34
N LEU A 129 -5.86 -6.23 10.17
CA LEU A 129 -4.58 -5.84 9.60
C LEU A 129 -3.72 -5.08 10.62
N ALA A 130 -2.43 -5.44 10.71
CA ALA A 130 -1.48 -4.76 11.57
C ALA A 130 -1.16 -3.35 11.06
N ALA A 131 -1.06 -3.20 9.73
CA ALA A 131 -0.83 -1.92 9.09
C ALA A 131 -1.27 -1.92 7.62
N VAL A 132 -1.49 -0.72 7.07
CA VAL A 132 -1.60 -0.49 5.63
C VAL A 132 -0.64 0.63 5.23
N GLU A 133 0.31 0.33 4.35
CA GLU A 133 1.21 1.35 3.80
C GLU A 133 0.61 1.94 2.51
N VAL A 134 0.32 3.24 2.52
CA VAL A 134 -0.17 3.98 1.35
C VAL A 134 1.00 4.55 0.57
N ARG A 135 1.16 4.17 -0.69
CA ARG A 135 2.27 4.64 -1.53
C ARG A 135 1.77 5.14 -2.89
N PRO A 136 2.14 6.37 -3.31
CA PRO A 136 1.87 6.81 -4.67
C PRO A 136 2.70 5.98 -5.66
N VAL A 137 2.07 5.56 -6.75
CA VAL A 137 2.73 4.91 -7.88
C VAL A 137 3.29 5.98 -8.81
N VAL A 138 4.55 5.81 -9.20
CA VAL A 138 5.23 6.72 -10.12
C VAL A 138 4.95 6.30 -11.56
N ALA A 139 4.57 7.26 -12.40
CA ALA A 139 4.49 7.05 -13.85
C ALA A 139 5.89 6.96 -14.47
N VAL A 140 6.19 5.83 -15.09
CA VAL A 140 7.43 5.54 -15.83
C VAL A 140 7.16 5.69 -17.33
N PRO A 141 7.81 6.63 -18.03
CA PRO A 141 7.64 6.78 -19.47
C PRO A 141 7.85 5.47 -20.23
N GLY A 142 6.88 5.09 -21.07
CA GLY A 142 6.92 3.87 -21.88
C GLY A 142 6.32 2.62 -21.21
N TRP A 143 5.90 2.68 -19.95
CA TRP A 143 5.08 1.62 -19.35
C TRP A 143 3.60 1.83 -19.69
N PRO A 144 2.87 0.77 -20.07
CA PRO A 144 1.44 0.88 -20.37
C PRO A 144 0.65 1.02 -19.06
N TYR A 145 0.47 2.25 -18.58
CA TYR A 145 -0.48 2.53 -17.51
C TYR A 145 -1.87 2.67 -18.12
N GLU A 146 -2.52 1.54 -18.38
CA GLU A 146 -3.87 1.51 -18.98
C GLU A 146 -4.89 2.26 -18.12
N VAL A 147 -4.65 2.37 -16.81
CA VAL A 147 -5.58 2.92 -15.84
C VAL A 147 -5.71 4.45 -15.92
N ALA A 148 -4.61 5.18 -16.13
CA ALA A 148 -4.64 6.64 -16.18
C ALA A 148 -5.06 7.21 -17.55
N ALA A 149 -4.85 6.44 -18.63
CA ALA A 149 -5.09 6.92 -20.00
C ALA A 149 -6.55 6.78 -20.46
N ASP A 150 -7.33 5.90 -19.82
CA ASP A 150 -8.65 5.49 -20.33
C ASP A 150 -9.86 6.18 -19.64
N ARG A 151 -9.62 6.99 -18.61
CA ARG A 151 -10.69 7.79 -17.94
C ARG A 151 -11.28 8.86 -18.86
N GLN A 152 -10.54 9.34 -19.86
CA GLN A 152 -11.06 10.26 -20.90
C GLN A 152 -12.03 9.58 -21.88
N ARG A 153 -12.18 8.26 -21.87
CA ARG A 153 -12.98 7.50 -22.85
C ARG A 153 -14.22 6.81 -22.28
N ARG A 154 -14.44 6.85 -20.96
CA ARG A 154 -15.64 6.26 -20.35
C ARG A 154 -16.74 7.33 -20.25
N PRO A 155 -17.86 7.23 -20.99
CA PRO A 155 -18.97 8.14 -20.80
C PRO A 155 -19.57 7.97 -19.40
N MET A 156 -19.96 9.11 -18.79
CA MET A 156 -20.69 9.17 -17.52
C MET A 156 -22.02 8.41 -17.57
#